data_AF-A0A7X2IIB9-F1
#
_entry.id   AF-A0A7X2IIB9-F1
#
_cell.length_a   1.000
_cell.length_b   1.000
_cell.length_c   1.000
_cell.angle_alpha   90.00
_cell.angle_beta   90.00
_cell.angle_gamma   90.00
#
_symmetry.space_group_name_H-M   'P 1'
#
loop_
_entity.id
_entity.type
_entity.pdbx_description
1 polymer ?
#
loop_
_entity_poly.entity_id
_entity_poly.type
_entity_poly.pdbx_seq_one_letter_code
_entity_poly.pdbx_strand_id
1 'polypeptide(L)'
;MDTLHLEPRATAPDRSPAAEHADGMQHTTVDARIWLTEFEQLAQVYGDSNNSSPRFRFPDLISACISVTLASANAEQRIFEFLHAHLILRAPGKSRRHVSFWHDQYELLQRLQRSERNRHPHPNFQLDHFTTACIHLAMQEQDASQKIFSQARSNTATRALTINCNSVQRHDLP
;
A
#
# COMPACT_ATOMS: atom_id res chain seq x y z
N MET A 1 52.39 -28.18 -19.09
CA MET A 1 52.99 -27.07 -18.34
C MET A 1 52.50 -25.80 -18.98
N ASP A 2 51.81 -25.02 -18.17
CA ASP A 2 50.70 -24.15 -18.55
C ASP A 2 51.10 -22.86 -19.28
N THR A 3 50.27 -22.53 -20.26
CA THR A 3 50.26 -21.30 -21.05
C THR A 3 49.53 -20.20 -20.25
N LEU A 4 50.19 -19.09 -19.92
CA LEU A 4 49.52 -17.90 -19.38
C LEU A 4 49.39 -16.83 -20.46
N HIS A 5 48.13 -16.62 -20.84
CA HIS A 5 47.60 -15.73 -21.86
C HIS A 5 47.30 -14.35 -21.26
N LEU A 6 47.58 -13.28 -22.01
CA LEU A 6 47.30 -11.89 -21.66
C LEU A 6 45.91 -11.49 -22.22
N GLU A 7 45.01 -11.01 -21.33
CA GLU A 7 43.85 -10.08 -21.47
C GLU A 7 42.88 -10.21 -22.68
N PRO A 8 41.53 -10.07 -22.52
CA PRO A 8 40.95 -8.82 -22.00
C PRO A 8 39.66 -8.90 -21.17
N ARG A 9 39.42 -7.79 -20.45
CA ARG A 9 38.21 -7.37 -19.74
C ARG A 9 36.92 -7.57 -20.55
N ALA A 10 36.08 -8.52 -20.15
CA ALA A 10 34.73 -8.69 -20.66
C ALA A 10 33.73 -7.87 -19.83
N THR A 11 33.30 -6.75 -20.41
CA THR A 11 32.09 -6.03 -20.04
C THR A 11 30.88 -6.85 -20.52
N ALA A 12 29.96 -7.20 -19.63
CA ALA A 12 28.72 -7.90 -19.93
C ALA A 12 27.57 -7.24 -19.13
N PRO A 13 26.32 -7.29 -19.61
CA PRO A 13 25.54 -6.09 -19.87
C PRO A 13 24.60 -5.70 -18.73
N ASP A 14 24.36 -4.40 -18.65
CA ASP A 14 23.13 -3.82 -18.12
C ASP A 14 21.93 -4.47 -18.82
N ARG A 15 21.19 -5.28 -18.06
CA ARG A 15 19.83 -5.69 -18.41
C ARG A 15 18.97 -5.53 -17.17
N SER A 16 18.62 -4.28 -16.90
CA SER A 16 17.36 -3.96 -16.24
C SER A 16 16.20 -4.65 -16.98
N PRO A 17 15.42 -5.54 -16.37
CA PRO A 17 14.13 -5.93 -16.94
C PRO A 17 13.09 -4.93 -16.43
N ALA A 18 13.13 -3.71 -16.97
CA ALA A 18 12.08 -2.72 -16.80
C ALA A 18 11.44 -2.50 -18.17
N ALA A 19 10.59 -3.44 -18.62
CA ALA A 19 9.53 -3.22 -19.63
C ALA A 19 8.91 -4.53 -20.18
N GLU A 20 8.69 -5.54 -19.34
CA GLU A 20 7.71 -6.59 -19.65
C GLU A 20 6.90 -6.81 -18.36
N HIS A 21 5.60 -7.04 -18.44
CA HIS A 21 4.61 -7.13 -17.34
C HIS A 21 3.86 -5.83 -16.95
N ALA A 22 3.37 -5.06 -17.93
CA ALA A 22 2.31 -4.08 -17.67
C ALA A 22 0.91 -4.73 -17.46
N ASP A 23 0.72 -6.01 -17.80
CA ASP A 23 -0.58 -6.72 -17.72
C ASP A 23 -0.75 -7.61 -16.46
N GLY A 24 0.29 -7.71 -15.61
CA GLY A 24 0.31 -8.58 -14.41
C GLY A 24 0.28 -7.85 -13.06
N MET A 25 0.39 -6.51 -13.06
CA MET A 25 0.62 -5.74 -11.82
C MET A 25 -0.61 -5.64 -10.91
N GLN A 26 -1.81 -5.91 -11.44
CA GLN A 26 -3.11 -5.65 -10.77
C GLN A 26 -3.39 -6.54 -9.55
N HIS A 27 -2.59 -7.60 -9.32
CA HIS A 27 -2.67 -8.44 -8.11
C HIS A 27 -1.39 -8.45 -7.30
N THR A 28 -0.51 -7.48 -7.52
CA THR A 28 0.72 -7.34 -6.75
C THR A 28 0.45 -6.57 -5.46
N THR A 29 1.20 -6.90 -4.42
CA THR A 29 1.27 -6.08 -3.21
C THR A 29 2.48 -5.17 -3.28
N VAL A 30 2.32 -3.95 -2.76
CA VAL A 30 3.38 -2.97 -2.59
C VAL A 30 3.79 -2.92 -1.13
N ASP A 31 5.10 -2.86 -0.90
CA ASP A 31 5.68 -2.78 0.43
C ASP A 31 5.76 -1.35 0.95
N ALA A 32 5.58 -1.19 2.26
CA ALA A 32 5.75 0.06 2.98
C ALA A 32 6.20 -0.21 4.43
N ARG A 33 6.50 0.86 5.16
CA ARG A 33 6.74 0.79 6.61
C ARG A 33 5.77 1.69 7.36
N ILE A 34 5.14 1.13 8.39
CA ILE A 34 4.27 1.88 9.29
C ILE A 34 4.84 1.89 10.70
N TRP A 35 4.44 2.85 11.50
CA TRP A 35 4.86 2.91 12.90
C TRP A 35 4.25 1.77 13.71
N LEU A 36 4.97 1.32 14.74
CA LEU A 36 4.51 0.19 15.56
C LEU A 36 3.16 0.46 16.22
N THR A 37 2.87 1.70 16.63
CA THR A 37 1.58 2.09 17.23
C THR A 37 0.40 1.80 16.31
N GLU A 38 0.45 2.25 15.05
CA GLU A 38 -0.60 1.97 14.07
C GLU A 38 -0.64 0.48 13.71
N PHE A 39 0.50 -0.20 13.70
CA PHE A 39 0.52 -1.65 13.50
C PHE A 39 -0.19 -2.39 14.63
N GLU A 40 0.01 -2.00 15.90
CA GLU A 40 -0.63 -2.62 17.07
C GLU A 40 -2.15 -2.41 17.04
N GLN A 41 -2.63 -1.23 16.67
CA GLN A 41 -4.05 -0.96 16.45
C GLN A 41 -4.62 -1.90 15.37
N LEU A 42 -3.90 -2.05 14.25
CA LEU A 42 -4.31 -2.96 13.19
C LEU A 42 -4.28 -4.44 13.63
N ALA A 43 -3.33 -4.81 14.47
CA ALA A 43 -3.24 -6.16 15.03
C ALA A 43 -4.45 -6.49 15.93
N GLN A 44 -5.00 -5.50 16.64
CA GLN A 44 -6.25 -5.67 17.40
C GLN A 44 -7.43 -5.97 16.45
N VAL A 45 -7.57 -5.21 15.36
CA VAL A 45 -8.60 -5.49 14.33
C VAL A 45 -8.40 -6.86 13.68
N TYR A 46 -7.15 -7.25 13.42
CA TYR A 46 -6.85 -8.58 12.91
C TYR A 46 -7.29 -9.70 13.89
N GLY A 47 -7.11 -9.47 15.19
CA GLY A 47 -7.49 -10.39 16.28
C GLY A 47 -8.97 -10.38 16.66
N ASP A 48 -9.76 -9.43 16.17
CA ASP A 48 -11.18 -9.29 16.45
C ASP A 48 -11.95 -10.56 16.06
N SER A 49 -12.91 -10.99 16.90
CA SER A 49 -13.74 -12.17 16.65
C SER A 49 -14.60 -12.04 15.39
N ASN A 50 -14.91 -10.80 14.98
CA ASN A 50 -15.67 -10.51 13.76
C ASN A 50 -14.81 -10.65 12.49
N ASN A 51 -13.48 -10.77 12.62
CA ASN A 51 -12.60 -11.17 11.52
C ASN A 51 -12.67 -12.69 11.30
N SER A 52 -13.88 -13.17 10.98
CA SER A 52 -14.22 -14.57 10.83
C SER A 52 -14.84 -14.82 9.45
N SER A 53 -14.22 -15.70 8.67
CA SER A 53 -14.73 -16.33 7.43
C SER A 53 -15.33 -15.42 6.33
N PRO A 54 -14.57 -15.14 5.24
CA PRO A 54 -13.13 -15.34 5.13
C PRO A 54 -12.40 -14.43 6.13
N ARG A 55 -11.35 -14.95 6.76
CA ARG A 55 -10.49 -14.14 7.63
C ARG A 55 -9.60 -13.25 6.76
N PHE A 56 -9.67 -11.94 6.97
CA PHE A 56 -8.85 -10.97 6.24
C PHE A 56 -7.41 -10.98 6.75
N ARG A 57 -6.47 -10.89 5.81
CA ARG A 57 -5.03 -10.78 6.09
C ARG A 57 -4.64 -9.30 6.24
N PHE A 58 -3.44 -9.04 6.74
CA PHE A 58 -2.94 -7.67 6.88
C PHE A 58 -3.01 -6.84 5.58
N PRO A 59 -2.63 -7.35 4.40
CA PRO A 59 -2.77 -6.57 3.16
C PRO A 59 -4.22 -6.14 2.87
N ASP A 60 -5.18 -7.00 3.18
CA ASP A 60 -6.60 -6.72 2.99
C ASP A 60 -7.09 -5.62 3.95
N LEU A 61 -6.67 -5.70 5.22
CA LEU A 61 -7.03 -4.73 6.25
C LEU A 61 -6.36 -3.36 6.04
N ILE A 62 -5.08 -3.33 5.65
CA ILE A 62 -4.36 -2.07 5.35
C ILE A 62 -5.01 -1.39 4.14
N SER A 63 -5.25 -2.15 3.08
CA SER A 63 -5.95 -1.64 1.91
C SER A 63 -7.35 -1.11 2.24
N ALA A 64 -8.09 -1.81 3.10
CA ALA A 64 -9.39 -1.33 3.57
C ALA A 64 -9.28 -0.01 4.33
N CYS A 65 -8.29 0.15 5.22
CA CYS A 65 -8.05 1.40 5.94
C CYS A 65 -7.78 2.58 4.98
N ILE A 66 -6.97 2.35 3.94
CA ILE A 66 -6.69 3.34 2.89
C ILE A 66 -7.99 3.73 2.16
N SER A 67 -8.75 2.74 1.70
CA SER A 67 -10.02 2.96 1.01
C SER A 67 -11.04 3.71 1.87
N VAL A 68 -11.24 3.29 3.13
CA VAL A 68 -12.17 3.94 4.07
C VAL A 68 -11.78 5.40 4.30
N THR A 69 -10.50 5.66 4.56
CA THR A 69 -10.02 7.02 4.82
C THR A 69 -10.23 7.93 3.62
N LEU A 70 -9.84 7.46 2.42
CA LEU A 70 -9.93 8.26 1.20
C LEU A 70 -11.37 8.44 0.68
N ALA A 71 -12.29 7.56 1.06
CA ALA A 71 -13.72 7.70 0.78
C ALA A 71 -14.42 8.68 1.76
N SER A 72 -13.75 9.08 2.86
CA SER A 72 -14.34 10.00 3.84
C SER A 72 -14.36 11.45 3.35
N ALA A 73 -15.30 12.24 3.87
CA ALA A 73 -15.35 13.67 3.56
C ALA A 73 -14.06 14.38 4.01
N ASN A 74 -13.56 15.29 3.17
CA ASN A 74 -12.33 16.04 3.42
C ASN A 74 -11.09 15.17 3.69
N ALA A 75 -11.02 13.96 3.10
CA ALA A 75 -9.96 13.00 3.34
C ALA A 75 -8.55 13.60 3.20
N GLU A 76 -8.28 14.32 2.11
CA GLU A 76 -6.97 14.94 1.87
C GLU A 76 -6.59 15.90 3.00
N GLN A 77 -7.52 16.79 3.39
CA GLN A 77 -7.29 17.74 4.49
C GLN A 77 -6.98 17.01 5.81
N ARG A 78 -7.81 16.03 6.19
CA ARG A 78 -7.63 15.25 7.43
C ARG A 78 -6.28 14.52 7.45
N ILE A 79 -5.88 13.94 6.32
CA ILE A 79 -4.60 13.26 6.18
C ILE A 79 -3.45 14.25 6.38
N PHE A 80 -3.41 15.36 5.64
CA PHE A 80 -2.32 16.32 5.77
C PHE A 80 -2.26 16.97 7.17
N GLU A 81 -3.41 17.29 7.78
CA GLU A 81 -3.46 17.77 9.17
C GLU A 81 -2.81 16.78 10.14
N PHE A 82 -3.12 15.48 10.01
CA PHE A 82 -2.46 14.45 10.79
C PHE A 82 -0.94 14.39 10.52
N LEU A 83 -0.54 14.40 9.24
CA LEU A 83 0.88 14.33 8.85
C LEU A 83 1.69 15.49 9.44
N HIS A 84 1.16 16.71 9.35
CA HIS A 84 1.80 17.92 9.87
C HIS A 84 1.88 17.93 11.39
N ALA A 85 0.80 17.58 12.08
CA ALA A 85 0.75 17.65 13.54
C ALA A 85 1.47 16.48 14.23
N HIS A 86 1.33 15.26 13.71
CA HIS A 86 1.68 14.06 14.47
C HIS A 86 2.93 13.35 13.95
N LEU A 87 3.28 13.49 12.67
CA LEU A 87 4.43 12.77 12.12
C LEU A 87 5.72 13.58 12.17
N ILE A 88 5.66 14.90 12.03
CA ILE A 88 6.83 15.79 12.21
C ILE A 88 7.35 15.72 13.66
N LEU A 89 6.46 15.52 14.62
CA LEU A 89 6.79 15.50 16.05
C LEU A 89 7.18 14.11 16.59
N ARG A 90 7.09 13.05 15.78
CA ARG A 90 7.42 11.69 16.27
C ARG A 90 8.93 11.50 16.37
N ALA A 91 9.39 11.09 17.55
CA ALA A 91 10.79 10.85 17.83
C ALA A 91 11.41 9.84 16.84
N PRO A 92 12.62 10.10 16.31
CA PRO A 92 13.28 9.30 15.28
C PRO A 92 13.66 7.87 15.71
N GLY A 93 13.40 7.49 16.97
CA GLY A 93 13.74 6.18 17.54
C GLY A 93 12.60 5.18 17.68
N LYS A 94 11.35 5.50 17.31
CA LYS A 94 10.30 4.46 17.38
C LYS A 94 10.38 3.53 16.18
N SER A 95 10.36 2.24 16.48
CA SER A 95 10.43 1.16 15.48
C SER A 95 9.29 1.27 14.47
N ARG A 96 9.65 1.12 13.19
CA ARG A 96 8.69 0.92 12.10
C ARG A 96 8.65 -0.56 11.73
N ARG A 97 7.48 -1.04 11.33
CA ARG A 97 7.25 -2.41 10.89
C ARG A 97 6.99 -2.44 9.39
N HIS A 98 7.61 -3.41 8.72
CA HIS A 98 7.37 -3.69 7.31
C HIS A 98 5.98 -4.27 7.13
N VAL A 99 5.25 -3.76 6.13
CA VAL A 99 3.91 -4.20 5.77
C VAL A 99 3.76 -4.17 4.26
N SER A 100 2.74 -4.87 3.76
CA SER A 100 2.36 -4.84 2.36
C SER A 100 0.87 -4.61 2.21
N PHE A 101 0.46 -3.99 1.10
CA PHE A 101 -0.94 -3.76 0.75
C PHE A 101 -1.13 -3.80 -0.77
N TRP A 102 -2.36 -3.88 -1.25
CA TRP A 102 -2.63 -4.13 -2.66
C TRP A 102 -2.30 -2.91 -3.56
N HIS A 103 -1.84 -3.18 -4.79
CA HIS A 103 -1.45 -2.15 -5.74
C HIS A 103 -2.56 -1.11 -6.01
N ASP A 104 -3.83 -1.51 -6.09
CA ASP A 104 -4.94 -0.57 -6.29
C ASP A 104 -4.93 0.57 -5.25
N GLN A 105 -4.61 0.25 -4.00
CA GLN A 105 -4.52 1.24 -2.93
C GLN A 105 -3.21 2.02 -2.99
N TYR A 106 -2.14 1.44 -3.54
CA TYR A 106 -0.92 2.20 -3.84
C TYR A 106 -1.19 3.30 -4.86
N GLU A 107 -1.97 3.04 -5.91
CA GLU A 107 -2.32 4.09 -6.87
C GLU A 107 -3.08 5.24 -6.22
N LEU A 108 -4.00 4.94 -5.30
CA LEU A 108 -4.72 5.96 -4.55
C LEU A 108 -3.75 6.84 -3.73
N LEU A 109 -2.82 6.21 -3.00
CA LEU A 109 -1.82 6.95 -2.22
C LEU A 109 -0.82 7.69 -3.11
N GLN A 110 -0.47 7.15 -4.28
CA GLN A 110 0.44 7.79 -5.22
C GLN A 110 -0.18 9.07 -5.82
N ARG A 111 -1.49 9.07 -6.10
CA ARG A 111 -2.21 10.29 -6.51
C ARG A 111 -2.14 11.36 -5.42
N LEU A 112 -2.34 10.99 -4.16
CA LEU A 112 -2.24 11.89 -3.02
C LEU A 112 -0.79 12.40 -2.80
N GLN A 113 0.20 11.53 -2.89
CA GLN A 113 1.62 11.88 -2.75
C GLN A 113 2.08 12.88 -3.83
N ARG A 114 1.46 12.84 -5.01
CA ARG A 114 1.77 13.76 -6.12
C ARG A 114 1.00 15.08 -6.05
N SER A 115 0.08 15.26 -5.08
CA SER A 115 -0.72 16.48 -4.97
C SER A 115 0.12 17.70 -4.62
N GLU A 116 -0.39 18.89 -4.94
CA GLU A 116 0.30 20.16 -4.67
C GLU A 116 0.58 20.38 -3.17
N ARG A 117 -0.25 19.79 -2.29
CA ARG A 117 -0.07 19.87 -0.83
C ARG A 117 1.12 19.07 -0.31
N ASN A 118 1.69 18.18 -1.13
CA ASN A 118 2.91 17.43 -0.82
C ASN A 118 4.14 17.94 -1.59
N ARG A 119 4.05 19.14 -2.18
CA ARG A 119 5.13 19.79 -2.95
C ARG A 119 5.57 21.07 -2.27
N HIS A 120 6.78 21.52 -2.61
CA HIS A 120 7.31 22.80 -2.12
C HIS A 120 6.29 23.94 -2.37
N PRO A 121 5.97 24.78 -1.36
CA PRO A 121 6.69 24.98 -0.09
C PRO A 121 6.34 24.02 1.06
N HIS A 122 5.44 23.06 0.86
CA HIS A 122 5.04 22.09 1.87
C HIS A 122 6.08 20.96 2.07
N PRO A 123 6.11 20.31 3.24
CA PRO A 123 6.93 19.12 3.49
C PRO A 123 6.60 17.99 2.51
N ASN A 124 7.62 17.24 2.11
CA ASN A 124 7.46 16.09 1.23
C ASN A 124 7.32 14.80 2.05
N PHE A 125 6.09 14.33 2.20
CA PHE A 125 5.76 13.08 2.85
C PHE A 125 5.88 11.89 1.89
N GLN A 126 6.33 10.75 2.42
CA GLN A 126 6.55 9.50 1.71
C GLN A 126 5.35 8.57 1.83
N LEU A 127 5.29 7.52 1.00
CA LEU A 127 4.23 6.50 1.02
C LEU A 127 3.96 5.92 2.42
N ASP A 128 5.03 5.64 3.17
CA ASP A 128 5.00 5.20 4.58
C ASP A 128 4.14 6.11 5.47
N HIS A 129 4.28 7.43 5.28
CA HIS A 129 3.59 8.43 6.08
C HIS A 129 2.09 8.45 5.76
N PHE A 130 1.73 8.39 4.48
CA PHE A 130 0.34 8.30 4.06
C PHE A 130 -0.33 7.01 4.51
N THR A 131 0.37 5.87 4.38
CA THR A 131 -0.13 4.57 4.85
C THR A 131 -0.39 4.60 6.35
N THR A 132 0.54 5.16 7.13
CA THR A 132 0.38 5.35 8.59
C THR A 132 -0.84 6.24 8.90
N ALA A 133 -0.97 7.37 8.20
CA ALA A 133 -2.08 8.29 8.41
C ALA A 133 -3.45 7.65 8.13
N CYS A 134 -3.56 6.90 7.02
CA CYS A 134 -4.79 6.20 6.69
C CYS A 134 -5.17 5.13 7.73
N ILE A 135 -4.21 4.37 8.25
CA ILE A 135 -4.49 3.42 9.33
C ILE A 135 -4.98 4.17 10.56
N HIS A 136 -4.26 5.21 10.98
CA HIS A 136 -4.64 6.00 12.15
C HIS A 136 -6.05 6.56 12.02
N LEU A 137 -6.35 7.24 10.91
CA LEU A 137 -7.64 7.90 10.68
C LEU A 137 -8.79 6.89 10.53
N ALA A 138 -8.57 5.76 9.86
CA ALA A 138 -9.58 4.70 9.77
C ALA A 138 -9.94 4.15 11.15
N MET A 139 -8.98 4.06 12.08
CA MET A 139 -9.21 3.60 13.45
C MET A 139 -9.95 4.62 14.32
N GLN A 140 -10.01 5.90 13.91
CA GLN A 140 -10.78 6.95 14.62
C GLN A 140 -12.26 7.00 14.20
N GLU A 141 -12.64 6.25 13.17
CA GLU A 141 -14.03 6.21 12.72
C GLU A 141 -14.91 5.44 13.72
N GLN A 142 -16.16 5.89 13.88
CA GLN A 142 -17.15 5.11 14.61
C GLN A 142 -17.35 3.75 13.93
N ASP A 143 -17.38 2.68 14.73
CA ASP A 143 -17.44 1.29 14.27
C ASP A 143 -16.31 0.91 13.30
N ALA A 144 -15.10 1.42 13.56
CA ALA A 144 -13.90 1.23 12.73
C ALA A 144 -13.72 -0.21 12.22
N SER A 145 -13.72 -1.21 13.11
CA SER A 145 -13.56 -2.62 12.72
C SER A 145 -14.61 -3.06 11.69
N GLN A 146 -15.89 -2.71 11.90
CA GLN A 146 -16.97 -3.10 10.99
C GLN A 146 -16.81 -2.43 9.61
N LYS A 147 -16.49 -1.13 9.59
CA LYS A 147 -16.22 -0.40 8.34
C LYS A 147 -15.03 -1.00 7.59
N ILE A 148 -13.95 -1.31 8.30
CA ILE A 148 -12.74 -1.93 7.73
C ILE A 148 -13.07 -3.30 7.14
N PHE A 149 -13.80 -4.17 7.85
CA PHE A 149 -14.18 -5.48 7.31
C PHE A 149 -15.13 -5.38 6.13
N SER A 150 -16.10 -4.46 6.17
CA SER A 150 -17.00 -4.21 5.05
C SER A 150 -16.21 -3.78 3.81
N GLN A 151 -15.30 -2.83 3.97
CA GLN A 151 -14.47 -2.35 2.87
C GLN A 151 -13.48 -3.42 2.37
N ALA A 152 -12.94 -4.26 3.26
CA ALA A 152 -12.08 -5.38 2.87
C ALA A 152 -12.83 -6.39 1.99
N ARG A 153 -14.11 -6.67 2.29
CA ARG A 153 -14.99 -7.48 1.44
C ARG A 153 -15.18 -6.82 0.08
N SER A 154 -15.56 -5.54 0.05
CA SER A 154 -15.76 -4.80 -1.20
C SER A 154 -14.51 -4.79 -2.07
N ASN A 155 -13.35 -4.50 -1.49
CA ASN A 155 -12.06 -4.50 -2.20
C ASN A 155 -11.73 -5.89 -2.77
N THR A 156 -12.00 -6.95 -2.01
CA THR A 156 -11.78 -8.33 -2.47
C THR A 156 -12.72 -8.70 -3.61
N ALA A 157 -13.99 -8.32 -3.53
CA ALA A 157 -14.96 -8.55 -4.59
C ALA A 157 -14.59 -7.79 -5.87
N THR A 158 -14.19 -6.52 -5.77
CA THR A 158 -13.70 -5.74 -6.92
C THR A 158 -12.51 -6.41 -7.59
N ARG A 159 -11.51 -6.84 -6.83
CA ARG A 159 -10.34 -7.55 -7.39
C ARG A 159 -10.75 -8.86 -8.08
N ALA A 160 -11.65 -9.64 -7.48
CA ALA A 160 -12.15 -10.88 -8.08
C ALA A 160 -12.88 -10.63 -9.41
N LEU A 161 -13.65 -9.54 -9.51
CA LEU A 161 -14.31 -9.16 -10.76
C LEU A 161 -13.31 -8.73 -11.83
N THR A 162 -12.27 -7.99 -11.46
CA THR A 162 -11.18 -7.61 -12.37
C THR A 162 -10.43 -8.85 -12.91
N ILE A 163 -10.14 -9.83 -12.05
CA ILE A 163 -9.56 -11.13 -12.47
C ILE A 163 -10.43 -11.79 -13.51
N ASN A 164 -11.72 -11.93 -13.22
CA ASN A 164 -12.64 -12.68 -14.06
C ASN A 164 -12.84 -11.99 -15.41
N CYS A 165 -12.96 -10.66 -15.45
CA CYS A 165 -13.09 -9.89 -16.69
C CYS A 165 -11.86 -10.08 -17.60
N ASN A 166 -10.65 -9.97 -17.04
CA ASN A 166 -9.41 -10.14 -17.79
C ASN A 166 -9.21 -11.58 -18.29
N SER A 167 -9.75 -12.58 -17.57
CA SER A 167 -9.67 -13.99 -17.99
C SER A 167 -10.61 -14.32 -19.16
N VAL A 168 -11.79 -13.68 -19.24
CA VAL A 168 -12.74 -13.85 -20.34
C VAL A 168 -12.18 -13.26 -21.64
N GLN A 169 -11.52 -12.10 -21.58
CA GLN A 169 -10.95 -11.44 -22.76
C GLN A 169 -9.77 -12.21 -23.41
N ARG A 170 -9.11 -13.13 -22.69
CA ARG A 170 -7.99 -13.92 -23.22
C ARG A 170 -8.43 -15.15 -24.03
N HIS A 171 -9.70 -15.55 -23.96
CA HIS A 171 -10.22 -16.72 -24.67
C HIS A 171 -10.86 -16.41 -26.04
N ASP A 172 -11.00 -15.12 -26.38
CA ASP A 172 -11.60 -14.65 -27.64
C ASP A 172 -10.55 -14.06 -28.60
N LEU A 173 -9.48 -14.80 -28.89
CA LEU A 173 -8.57 -14.49 -30.00
C LEU A 173 -8.54 -15.70 -30.97
N PRO A 174 -8.92 -15.51 -32.25
CA PRO A 174 -8.87 -16.56 -33.28
C PRO A 174 -7.45 -16.96 -33.68
#